data_AF-A0A4R2BQL9-F1
#
_entry.id   AF-A0A4R2BQL9-F1
#
_cell.length_a   1.000
_cell.length_b   1.000
_cell.length_c   1.000
_cell.angle_alpha   90.00
_cell.angle_beta   90.00
_cell.angle_gamma   90.00
#
_symmetry.space_group_name_H-M   'P 1'
#
loop_
_entity.id
_entity.type
_entity.pdbx_description
1 polymer ?
#
loop_
_entity_poly.entity_id
_entity_poly.type
_entity_poly.pdbx_seq_one_letter_code
_entity_poly.pdbx_strand_id
1 'polypeptide(L)'
;MSPAAPLADQPRAVLHPAASRWITLWDGREALGWDHHGLPVFRFRWAPSGLATRRQLRALRLSPGRQEPYALLVWRHGQRWAWLSASTSPSHPASRRQPS
;
A
#
# COMPACT_ATOMS: atom_id res chain seq x y z
N MET A 1 2.96 -8.85 -31.88
CA MET A 1 2.94 -10.01 -30.97
C MET A 1 3.94 -9.75 -29.86
N SER A 2 3.49 -9.19 -28.73
CA SER A 2 4.39 -8.91 -27.60
C SER A 2 4.66 -10.20 -26.82
N PRO A 3 5.92 -10.53 -26.49
CA PRO A 3 6.22 -11.67 -25.66
C PRO A 3 5.76 -11.41 -24.21
N ALA A 4 4.94 -12.32 -23.69
CA ALA A 4 4.54 -12.35 -22.29
C ALA A 4 5.79 -12.61 -21.42
N ALA A 5 6.12 -11.66 -20.56
CA ALA A 5 7.19 -11.79 -19.58
C ALA A 5 6.89 -12.95 -18.61
N PRO A 6 7.90 -13.76 -18.23
CA PRO A 6 7.70 -14.89 -17.32
C PRO A 6 7.35 -14.41 -15.91
N LEU A 7 6.21 -14.87 -15.39
CA LEU A 7 5.64 -14.51 -14.08
C LEU A 7 6.37 -15.14 -12.87
N ALA A 8 7.60 -15.67 -13.03
CA ALA A 8 8.19 -16.61 -12.07
C ALA A 8 9.54 -16.19 -11.44
N ASP A 9 10.04 -14.98 -11.70
CA ASP A 9 11.21 -14.42 -11.02
C ASP A 9 10.94 -12.96 -10.62
N GLN A 10 9.88 -12.74 -9.85
CA GLN A 10 9.84 -11.50 -9.08
C GLN A 10 10.83 -11.69 -7.94
N PRO A 11 11.91 -10.89 -7.86
CA PRO A 11 12.81 -10.98 -6.73
C PRO A 11 11.95 -10.88 -5.49
N ARG A 12 12.09 -11.84 -4.57
CA ARG A 12 11.58 -11.77 -3.20
C ARG A 12 11.85 -10.34 -2.78
N ALA A 13 10.82 -9.48 -2.77
CA ALA A 13 11.04 -8.05 -2.70
C ALA A 13 11.92 -7.85 -1.48
N VAL A 14 13.19 -7.50 -1.71
CA VAL A 14 14.07 -7.15 -0.63
C VAL A 14 13.54 -5.78 -0.26
N LEU A 15 12.51 -5.78 0.58
CA LEU A 15 11.79 -4.62 1.07
C LEU A 15 12.80 -3.88 1.93
N HIS A 16 13.67 -3.11 1.30
CA HIS A 16 14.72 -2.45 2.01
C HIS A 16 14.09 -1.20 2.64
N PRO A 17 13.98 -1.12 3.98
CA PRO A 17 13.57 0.11 4.64
C PRO A 17 14.51 1.29 4.30
N ALA A 18 15.68 1.02 3.72
CA ALA A 18 16.57 2.05 3.17
C ALA A 18 15.98 2.80 1.96
N ALA A 19 15.01 2.21 1.24
CA ALA A 19 14.28 2.89 0.17
C ALA A 19 13.05 3.67 0.69
N SER A 20 12.91 3.80 2.02
CA SER A 20 11.82 4.57 2.59
C SER A 20 11.96 6.04 2.21
N ARG A 21 10.88 6.62 1.72
CA ARG A 21 10.73 8.03 1.41
C ARG A 21 9.40 8.54 1.94
N TRP A 22 9.26 9.85 2.01
CA TRP A 22 7.97 10.47 2.26
C TRP A 22 7.07 10.24 1.04
N ILE A 23 5.92 9.60 1.24
CA ILE A 23 4.91 9.37 0.22
C ILE A 23 3.67 10.18 0.59
N THR A 24 3.21 11.01 -0.35
CA THR A 24 1.96 11.74 -0.22
C THR A 24 0.77 10.79 -0.38
N LEU A 25 -0.10 10.78 0.61
CA LEU A 25 -1.34 10.01 0.64
C LEU A 25 -2.45 10.75 -0.12
N TRP A 26 -3.59 10.08 -0.28
CA TRP A 26 -4.79 10.66 -0.91
C TRP A 26 -5.35 11.89 -0.18
N ASP A 27 -5.10 12.03 1.13
CA ASP A 27 -5.57 13.16 1.95
C ASP A 27 -4.55 14.31 2.02
N GLY A 28 -3.46 14.23 1.23
CA GLY A 28 -2.39 15.23 1.21
C GLY A 28 -1.38 15.10 2.35
N ARG A 29 -1.58 14.19 3.31
CA ARG A 29 -0.58 13.91 4.34
C ARG A 29 0.58 13.12 3.77
N GLU A 30 1.74 13.25 4.38
CA GLU A 30 2.92 12.45 4.03
C GLU A 30 3.16 11.36 5.06
N ALA A 31 3.52 10.17 4.59
CA ALA A 31 3.89 9.05 5.45
C ALA A 31 5.15 8.36 4.95
N LEU A 32 5.96 7.87 5.89
CA LEU A 32 7.20 7.18 5.58
C LEU A 32 6.91 5.76 5.09
N GLY A 33 7.26 5.48 3.84
CA GLY A 33 7.05 4.18 3.20
C GLY A 33 7.85 4.06 1.92
N TRP A 34 7.62 3.01 1.14
CA TRP A 34 8.24 2.84 -0.17
C TRP A 34 7.20 2.46 -1.21
N ASP A 35 7.52 2.65 -2.48
CA ASP A 35 6.67 2.24 -3.58
C ASP A 35 6.89 0.76 -3.90
N HIS A 36 5.81 0.02 -4.12
CA HIS A 36 5.84 -1.33 -4.66
C HIS A 36 4.79 -1.44 -5.76
N HIS A 37 5.23 -1.40 -7.02
CA HIS A 37 4.37 -1.43 -8.20
C HIS A 37 3.27 -0.34 -8.21
N GLY A 38 3.63 0.89 -7.79
CA GLY A 38 2.67 1.99 -7.72
C GLY A 38 1.79 1.98 -6.47
N LEU A 39 2.00 1.02 -5.56
CA LEU A 39 1.30 0.97 -4.28
C LEU A 39 2.24 1.37 -3.14
N PRO A 40 1.84 2.31 -2.28
CA PRO A 40 2.60 2.61 -1.08
C PRO A 40 2.62 1.40 -0.13
N VAL A 41 3.80 1.11 0.42
CA VAL A 41 4.01 0.07 1.42
C VAL A 41 4.52 0.69 2.71
N PHE A 42 3.91 0.29 3.81
CA PHE A 42 4.24 0.76 5.16
C PHE A 42 4.68 -0.40 6.04
N ARG A 43 5.65 -0.15 6.92
CA ARG A 43 5.98 -1.09 8.00
C ARG A 43 4.86 -1.10 9.04
N PHE A 44 4.80 -2.19 9.81
CA PHE A 44 4.00 -2.24 11.03
C PHE A 44 4.27 -1.02 11.92
N ARG A 45 3.21 -0.36 12.36
CA ARG A 45 3.20 0.90 13.13
C ARG A 45 3.66 2.16 12.39
N TRP A 46 4.00 2.08 11.10
CA TRP A 46 4.30 3.25 10.26
C TRP A 46 3.12 3.65 9.38
N ALA A 47 2.11 2.78 9.25
CA ALA A 47 0.89 3.12 8.52
C ALA A 47 0.21 4.34 9.19
N PRO A 48 -0.06 5.41 8.42
CA PRO A 48 -0.70 6.61 8.93
C PRO A 48 -2.15 6.36 9.34
N SER A 49 -2.67 7.19 10.25
CA SER A 49 -4.09 7.18 10.61
C SER A 49 -4.96 7.44 9.38
N GLY A 50 -6.09 6.75 9.27
CA GLY A 50 -6.96 6.81 8.09
C GLY A 50 -6.73 5.66 7.12
N LEU A 51 -5.68 4.86 7.29
CA LEU A 51 -5.53 3.55 6.67
C LEU A 51 -5.77 2.44 7.70
N ALA A 52 -6.58 1.46 7.33
CA ALA A 52 -6.93 0.35 8.19
C ALA A 52 -6.92 -0.96 7.42
N THR A 53 -6.52 -2.03 8.09
CA THR A 53 -6.69 -3.38 7.57
C THR A 53 -8.18 -3.73 7.50
N ARG A 54 -8.56 -4.66 6.61
CA ARG A 54 -9.94 -5.18 6.55
C ARG A 54 -10.47 -5.66 7.92
N ARG A 55 -9.59 -6.22 8.76
CA ARG A 55 -9.95 -6.64 10.12
C ARG A 55 -10.29 -5.46 11.03
N GLN A 56 -9.51 -4.38 10.96
CA GLN A 56 -9.79 -3.15 11.70
C GLN A 56 -11.08 -2.49 11.22
N LEU A 57 -11.33 -2.43 9.91
CA LEU A 57 -12.59 -1.89 9.38
C LEU A 57 -13.81 -2.70 9.83
N ARG A 58 -13.73 -4.03 9.80
CA ARG A 58 -14.77 -4.91 10.35
C ARG A 58 -15.02 -4.65 11.84
N ALA A 59 -13.96 -4.49 12.64
CA ALA A 59 -14.08 -4.19 14.06
C ALA A 59 -14.76 -2.82 14.31
N LEU A 60 -14.49 -1.84 13.43
CA LEU A 60 -15.10 -0.51 13.47
C LEU A 60 -16.52 -0.48 12.88
N ARG A 61 -17.07 -1.62 12.43
CA ARG A 61 -18.35 -1.72 11.70
C ARG A 61 -18.41 -0.78 10.48
N LEU A 62 -17.26 -0.37 9.97
CA LEU A 62 -17.13 0.34 8.71
C LEU A 62 -17.24 -0.73 7.63
N SER A 63 -18.45 -0.90 7.09
CA SER A 63 -18.74 -1.89 6.05
C SER A 63 -17.74 -1.76 4.91
N PRO A 64 -16.82 -2.72 4.70
CA PRO A 64 -15.76 -2.61 3.70
C PRO A 64 -16.29 -2.89 2.28
N GLY A 65 -17.60 -2.71 2.06
CA GLY A 65 -18.25 -2.95 0.78
C GLY A 65 -17.60 -2.05 -0.27
N ARG A 66 -16.78 -2.65 -1.15
CA ARG A 66 -16.10 -1.99 -2.27
C ARG A 66 -15.02 -0.97 -1.94
N GLN A 67 -14.40 -0.95 -0.76
CA GLN A 67 -13.17 -0.15 -0.61
C GLN A 67 -11.99 -0.85 -1.30
N GLU A 68 -11.46 -0.20 -2.34
CA GLU A 68 -10.28 -0.65 -3.06
C GLU A 68 -9.04 -0.60 -2.13
N PRO A 69 -8.14 -1.60 -2.18
CA PRO A 69 -6.89 -1.53 -1.45
C PRO A 69 -6.06 -0.34 -1.94
N TYR A 70 -5.63 0.52 -1.01
CA TYR A 70 -4.82 1.71 -1.31
C TYR A 70 -3.34 1.46 -1.04
N ALA A 71 -3.01 0.65 -0.04
CA ALA A 71 -1.64 0.44 0.41
C ALA A 71 -1.40 -0.98 0.91
N LEU A 72 -0.14 -1.32 1.12
CA LEU A 72 0.31 -2.57 1.73
C LEU A 72 0.92 -2.30 3.10
N LEU A 73 0.62 -3.16 4.07
CA LEU A 73 1.27 -3.20 5.38
C LEU A 73 2.17 -4.42 5.42
N VAL A 74 3.43 -4.25 5.82
CA VAL A 74 4.36 -5.37 5.98
C VAL A 74 4.95 -5.45 7.38
N TRP A 75 5.14 -6.67 7.88
CA TRP A 75 5.75 -6.94 9.18
C TRP A 75 6.55 -8.24 9.18
N ARG A 76 7.21 -8.54 10.31
CA ARG A 76 8.11 -9.70 10.46
C ARG A 76 9.19 -9.72 9.37
N HIS A 77 9.91 -8.60 9.18
CA HIS A 77 11.00 -8.47 8.20
C HIS A 77 10.59 -8.83 6.76
N GLY A 78 9.39 -8.43 6.32
CA GLY A 78 8.93 -8.72 4.95
C GLY A 78 8.14 -10.02 4.80
N GLN A 79 7.98 -10.81 5.87
CA GLN A 79 7.37 -12.14 5.77
C GLN A 79 5.84 -12.12 5.81
N ARG A 80 5.22 -11.05 6.31
CA ARG A 80 3.75 -10.97 6.41
C ARG A 80 3.24 -9.65 5.89
N TRP A 81 2.18 -9.73 5.10
CA TRP A 81 1.60 -8.62 4.36
C TRP A 81 0.10 -8.53 4.64
N ALA A 82 -0.44 -7.31 4.60
CA ALA A 82 -1.88 -7.07 4.65
C ALA A 82 -2.24 -5.88 3.78
N TRP A 83 -3.41 -5.95 3.16
CA TRP A 83 -3.99 -4.83 2.45
C TRP A 83 -4.52 -3.78 3.43
N LEU A 84 -4.21 -2.52 3.14
CA LEU A 84 -4.76 -1.36 3.80
C LEU A 84 -5.76 -0.68 2.88
N SER A 85 -6.91 -0.35 3.44
CA SER A 85 -7.96 0.42 2.80
C SER A 85 -8.15 1.70 3.60
N ALA A 86 -8.52 2.79 2.92
CA ALA A 86 -8.79 4.04 3.62
C ALA A 86 -10.11 3.94 4.37
N SER A 87 -10.11 4.23 5.68
CA SER A 87 -11.33 4.20 6.50
C SER A 87 -12.32 5.28 6.11
N THR A 88 -11.81 6.38 5.58
CA THR A 88 -12.55 7.49 4.99
C THR A 88 -12.44 7.35 3.47
N SER A 89 -13.54 7.52 2.73
CA SER A 89 -13.54 7.35 1.28
C SER A 89 -12.41 8.17 0.64
N PRO A 90 -11.40 7.51 0.04
CA PRO A 90 -10.36 8.21 -0.67
C PRO A 90 -10.99 8.62 -2.00
N SER A 91 -11.18 9.91 -2.24
CA SER A 91 -11.34 10.39 -3.61
C SER A 91 -10.06 9.99 -4.33
N HIS A 92 -10.14 8.95 -5.15
CA HIS A 92 -9.01 8.27 -5.78
C HIS A 92 -8.12 9.32 -6.47
N PRO A 93 -6.87 9.58 -6.04
CA PRO A 93 -5.97 10.41 -6.82
C PRO A 93 -5.66 9.58 -8.07
N ALA A 94 -6.33 9.92 -9.17
CA ALA A 94 -6.17 9.28 -10.46
C ALA A 94 -4.67 9.20 -10.79
N SER A 95 -4.18 7.96 -10.91
CA SER A 95 -2.93 7.55 -11.56
C SER A 95 -2.03 8.71 -11.98
N ARG A 96 -1.23 9.23 -11.05
CA ARG A 96 -0.12 10.11 -11.41
C ARG A 96 0.97 9.21 -11.97
N ARG A 97 0.97 9.07 -13.30
CA ARG A 97 2.01 8.44 -14.13
C ARG A 97 3.38 8.58 -13.45
N GLN A 98 4.02 7.46 -13.14
CA GLN A 98 5.45 7.46 -12.81
C GLN A 98 6.21 8.02 -14.03
N PRO A 99 7.02 9.08 -13.90
CA PRO A 99 7.96 9.44 -14.95
C PRO A 99 9.13 8.45 -14.91
N SER A 100 9.52 7.98 -16.09
CA SER A 100 10.71 7.17 -16.37
C SER A 100 12.02 7.89 -16.03
#